data_AF-A0A059LLY0-F1
#
_entry.id   AF-A0A059LLY0-F1
#
_cell.length_a   1.000
_cell.length_b   1.000
_cell.length_c   1.000
_cell.angle_alpha   90.00
_cell.angle_beta   90.00
_cell.angle_gamma   90.00
#
_symmetry.space_group_name_H-M   'P 1'
#
loop_
_entity.id
_entity.type
_entity.pdbx_description
1 polymer ?
#
loop_
_entity_poly.entity_id
_entity_poly.type
_entity_poly.pdbx_seq_one_letter_code
_entity_poly.pdbx_strand_id
1 'polypeptide(L)'
;MAKTDEKAVVVGEEAAGGGGGVSLGKGAWDCDTNSEIPPEKEAIVFEEIANMDHPFEGIPTVPPRKDMDHFAFFCNGCRYRVTGLPQWTAAKVKQALFTGGIARSNKAEGIRNTPGIQKWEDIELIYAGQRMENDKTLADYHVPPGCKTMIAIEGAKLKLGKPDPDSAYWN
;
A
#
# COMPACT_ATOMS: atom_id res chain seq x y z
N MET A 1 2.51 -58.01 1.66
CA MET A 1 1.96 -56.78 1.05
C MET A 1 2.18 -55.64 2.03
N ALA A 2 3.28 -54.90 1.86
CA ALA A 2 3.58 -53.72 2.67
C ALA A 2 3.08 -52.49 1.91
N LYS A 3 2.24 -51.66 2.54
CA LYS A 3 1.77 -50.39 1.97
C LYS A 3 2.80 -49.30 2.28
N THR A 4 3.22 -48.63 1.22
CA THR A 4 4.10 -47.47 1.20
C THR A 4 3.35 -46.24 1.72
N ASP A 5 3.90 -45.55 2.72
CA ASP A 5 3.50 -44.18 3.09
C ASP A 5 4.28 -43.20 2.21
N GLU A 6 3.60 -42.56 1.25
CA GLU A 6 4.13 -41.41 0.52
C GLU A 6 4.08 -40.16 1.43
N LYS A 7 5.23 -39.81 2.02
CA LYS A 7 5.48 -38.45 2.49
C LYS A 7 5.85 -37.58 1.30
N ALA A 8 4.96 -36.66 0.92
CA ALA A 8 5.30 -35.58 0.00
C ALA A 8 6.34 -34.67 0.66
N VAL A 9 7.57 -34.74 0.16
CA VAL A 9 8.64 -33.78 0.43
C VAL A 9 8.32 -32.54 -0.39
N VAL A 10 7.88 -31.47 0.26
CA VAL A 10 7.82 -30.15 -0.37
C VAL A 10 9.24 -29.59 -0.35
N VAL A 11 9.84 -29.51 -1.53
CA VAL A 11 11.15 -28.91 -1.78
C VAL A 11 11.06 -27.43 -1.42
N GLY A 12 11.83 -27.01 -0.42
CA GLY A 12 11.99 -25.61 -0.08
C GLY A 12 12.72 -24.90 -1.22
N GLU A 13 12.06 -23.93 -1.83
CA GLU A 13 12.73 -22.97 -2.70
C GLU A 13 13.45 -21.97 -1.79
N GLU A 14 14.77 -21.93 -1.94
CA GLU A 14 15.69 -21.11 -1.17
C GLU A 14 15.26 -19.64 -1.20
N ALA A 15 15.15 -19.07 0.00
CA ALA A 15 15.11 -17.63 0.19
C ALA A 15 16.43 -17.04 -0.33
N ALA A 16 16.43 -16.58 -1.58
CA ALA A 16 17.47 -15.74 -2.11
C ALA A 16 17.43 -14.40 -1.36
N GLY A 17 18.22 -14.31 -0.30
CA GLY A 17 18.59 -13.07 0.35
C GLY A 17 19.29 -12.15 -0.64
N GLY A 18 18.57 -11.14 -1.10
CA GLY A 18 19.10 -10.01 -1.84
C GLY A 18 18.75 -8.74 -1.08
N GLY A 19 19.73 -8.16 -0.38
CA GLY A 19 19.65 -6.82 0.16
C GLY A 19 19.51 -5.81 -0.98
N GLY A 20 18.28 -5.54 -1.39
CA GLY A 20 17.90 -4.41 -2.22
C GLY A 20 17.09 -3.45 -1.36
N GLY A 21 17.70 -2.33 -0.97
CA GLY A 21 16.99 -1.28 -0.25
C GLY A 21 15.73 -0.84 -1.03
N VAL A 22 14.68 -0.44 -0.31
CA VAL A 22 13.42 0.07 -0.86
C VAL A 22 13.64 1.18 -1.88
N SER A 23 13.78 0.76 -3.11
CA SER A 23 13.76 1.57 -4.29
C SER A 23 13.12 0.68 -5.32
N LEU A 24 12.11 1.21 -6.04
CA LEU A 24 11.39 0.57 -7.14
C LEU A 24 10.05 -0.15 -6.83
N GLY A 25 9.23 0.37 -5.90
CA GLY A 25 7.80 0.03 -5.90
C GLY A 25 7.43 -1.33 -5.30
N LYS A 26 8.14 -1.74 -4.24
CA LYS A 26 7.78 -2.84 -3.35
C LYS A 26 8.12 -2.44 -1.91
N GLY A 27 7.40 -2.99 -0.93
CA GLY A 27 7.64 -2.75 0.50
C GLY A 27 6.73 -1.68 1.11
N ALA A 28 7.16 -1.12 2.24
CA ALA A 28 6.39 -0.16 3.01
C ALA A 28 7.20 1.03 3.53
N TRP A 29 6.51 2.15 3.69
CA TRP A 29 7.11 3.43 4.06
C TRP A 29 6.26 4.16 5.10
N ASP A 30 6.92 4.71 6.11
CA ASP A 30 6.31 5.59 7.09
C ASP A 30 6.56 7.04 6.68
N CYS A 31 5.48 7.74 6.29
CA CYS A 31 5.53 9.13 5.86
C CYS A 31 5.76 10.10 7.01
N ASP A 32 5.43 9.73 8.24
CA ASP A 32 5.56 10.60 9.41
C ASP A 32 7.03 10.70 9.86
N THR A 33 7.77 9.59 9.76
CA THR A 33 9.21 9.54 10.06
C THR A 33 10.10 9.59 8.82
N ASN A 34 9.52 9.62 7.62
CA ASN A 34 10.21 9.60 6.33
C ASN A 34 11.25 8.47 6.26
N SER A 35 10.82 7.27 6.64
CA SER A 35 11.68 6.08 6.72
C SER A 35 10.98 4.83 6.20
N GLU A 36 11.79 3.87 5.76
CA GLU A 36 11.34 2.53 5.43
C GLU A 36 10.73 1.84 6.64
N ILE A 37 9.64 1.10 6.43
CA ILE A 37 9.14 0.11 7.38
C ILE A 37 9.79 -1.23 6.98
N PRO A 38 10.66 -1.81 7.82
CA PRO A 38 11.32 -3.07 7.49
C PRO A 38 10.31 -4.20 7.21
N PRO A 39 10.62 -5.14 6.29
CA PRO A 39 9.73 -6.23 5.92
C PRO A 39 9.18 -7.03 7.11
N GLU A 40 10.02 -7.30 8.11
CA GLU A 40 9.64 -8.05 9.32
C GLU A 40 8.68 -7.28 10.24
N LYS A 41 8.54 -5.97 10.05
CA LYS A 41 7.64 -5.10 10.81
C LYS A 41 6.38 -4.74 10.06
N GLU A 42 6.30 -4.98 8.75
CA GLU A 42 5.15 -4.57 7.93
C GLU A 42 3.82 -5.12 8.49
N ALA A 43 3.75 -6.43 8.76
CA ALA A 43 2.54 -7.06 9.28
C ALA A 43 2.12 -6.51 10.67
N ILE A 44 3.09 -6.06 11.47
CA ILE A 44 2.81 -5.42 12.77
C ILE A 44 2.23 -4.02 12.53
N VAL A 45 2.89 -3.22 11.70
CA VAL A 45 2.54 -1.81 11.45
C VAL A 45 1.19 -1.65 10.74
N PHE A 46 0.85 -2.57 9.84
CA PHE A 46 -0.45 -2.58 9.15
C PHE A 46 -1.52 -3.41 9.86
N GLU A 47 -1.20 -3.97 11.03
CA GLU A 47 -2.11 -4.78 11.85
C GLU A 47 -2.66 -6.01 11.12
N GLU A 48 -1.81 -6.72 10.40
CA GLU A 48 -2.15 -7.86 9.53
C GLU A 48 -1.72 -9.22 10.10
N ILE A 49 -1.29 -9.27 11.36
CA ILE A 49 -0.94 -10.52 12.03
C ILE A 49 -2.23 -11.26 12.40
N ALA A 50 -2.47 -12.38 11.73
CA ALA A 50 -3.58 -13.26 12.05
C ALA A 50 -3.36 -13.93 13.41
N ASN A 51 -4.43 -14.04 14.20
CA ASN A 51 -4.42 -14.71 15.49
C ASN A 51 -5.74 -15.46 15.73
N MET A 52 -5.83 -16.13 16.89
CA MET A 52 -6.99 -16.94 17.26
C MET A 52 -8.03 -16.17 18.11
N ASP A 53 -7.96 -14.84 18.18
CA ASP A 53 -8.91 -14.05 18.98
C ASP A 53 -10.29 -13.98 18.30
N HIS A 54 -10.33 -14.04 16.97
CA HIS A 54 -11.54 -13.92 16.15
C HIS A 54 -11.64 -15.01 15.05
N PRO A 55 -11.49 -16.31 15.38
CA PRO A 55 -11.31 -17.34 14.37
C PRO A 55 -12.53 -17.50 13.46
N PHE A 56 -12.29 -17.79 12.19
CA PHE A 56 -13.32 -18.15 11.21
C PHE A 56 -13.15 -19.62 10.82
N GLU A 57 -14.13 -20.45 11.12
CA GLU A 57 -14.08 -21.91 10.84
C GLU A 57 -12.82 -22.61 11.40
N GLY A 58 -12.30 -22.12 12.54
CA GLY A 58 -11.09 -22.65 13.18
C GLY A 58 -9.78 -22.15 12.58
N ILE A 59 -9.83 -21.22 11.61
CA ILE A 59 -8.68 -20.59 10.99
C ILE A 59 -8.41 -19.24 11.68
N PRO A 60 -7.15 -18.90 12.02
CA PRO A 60 -6.82 -17.59 12.58
C PRO A 60 -7.16 -16.48 11.58
N THR A 61 -7.67 -15.37 12.08
CA THR A 61 -8.00 -14.20 11.26
C THR A 61 -7.21 -12.98 11.73
N VAL A 62 -7.11 -11.99 10.85
CA VAL A 62 -6.62 -10.67 11.24
C VAL A 62 -7.65 -10.03 12.20
N PRO A 63 -7.25 -9.61 13.41
CA PRO A 63 -8.16 -8.98 14.35
C PRO A 63 -8.61 -7.59 13.87
N PRO A 64 -9.69 -7.02 14.45
CA PRO A 64 -10.07 -5.64 14.21
C PRO A 64 -8.92 -4.67 14.49
N ARG A 65 -8.77 -3.68 13.62
CA ARG A 65 -7.73 -2.64 13.72
C ARG A 65 -7.88 -1.83 15.00
N LYS A 66 -6.75 -1.41 15.56
CA LYS A 66 -6.63 -0.59 16.77
C LYS A 66 -6.02 0.78 16.46
N ASP A 67 -5.16 0.88 15.44
CA ASP A 67 -4.57 2.14 15.01
C ASP A 67 -5.56 2.94 14.16
N MET A 68 -6.24 3.90 14.81
CA MET A 68 -7.21 4.80 14.20
C MET A 68 -6.59 6.11 13.67
N ASP A 69 -5.32 6.33 13.97
CA ASP A 69 -4.63 7.61 13.70
C ASP A 69 -3.86 7.59 12.39
N HIS A 70 -3.59 6.41 11.82
CA HIS A 70 -2.80 6.29 10.60
C HIS A 70 -3.57 5.62 9.47
N PHE A 71 -3.59 6.28 8.32
CA PHE A 71 -4.12 5.73 7.10
C PHE A 71 -3.01 4.98 6.34
N ALA A 72 -3.38 3.96 5.57
CA ALA A 72 -2.45 3.31 4.64
C ALA A 72 -2.93 3.42 3.19
N PHE A 73 -1.99 3.80 2.32
CA PHE A 73 -2.20 4.04 0.90
C PHE A 73 -1.31 3.13 0.08
N PHE A 74 -1.89 2.45 -0.90
CA PHE A 74 -1.13 1.73 -1.90
C PHE A 74 -0.80 2.64 -3.09
N CYS A 75 0.47 2.72 -3.49
CA CYS A 75 0.91 3.48 -4.66
C CYS A 75 2.10 2.79 -5.34
N ASN A 76 1.96 2.48 -6.63
CA ASN A 76 2.99 1.83 -7.46
C ASN A 76 3.69 0.63 -6.76
N GLY A 77 2.94 -0.23 -6.08
CA GLY A 77 3.49 -1.44 -5.43
C GLY A 77 4.08 -1.24 -4.03
N CYS A 78 4.09 -0.01 -3.50
CA CYS A 78 4.50 0.31 -2.14
C CYS A 78 3.29 0.70 -1.26
N ARG A 79 3.35 0.39 0.04
CA ARG A 79 2.39 0.84 1.05
C ARG A 79 2.94 2.03 1.82
N TYR A 80 2.18 3.11 1.88
CA TYR A 80 2.52 4.33 2.60
C TYR A 80 1.60 4.49 3.80
N ARG A 81 2.19 4.59 4.99
CA ARG A 81 1.49 4.90 6.23
C ARG A 81 1.67 6.39 6.53
N VAL A 82 0.58 7.07 6.87
CA VAL A 82 0.63 8.50 7.23
C VAL A 82 -0.39 8.80 8.31
N THR A 83 -0.02 9.63 9.28
CA THR A 83 -0.95 10.16 10.28
C THR A 83 -2.01 11.00 9.57
N GLY A 84 -3.28 10.82 9.96
CA GLY A 84 -4.36 11.62 9.44
C GLY A 84 -5.62 11.48 10.28
N LEU A 85 -6.63 12.28 9.98
CA LEU A 85 -7.95 12.18 10.60
C LEU A 85 -9.03 12.30 9.52
N PRO A 86 -10.23 11.70 9.70
CA PRO A 86 -11.28 11.76 8.69
C PRO A 86 -11.69 13.19 8.26
N GLN A 87 -11.57 14.17 9.16
CA GLN A 87 -11.85 15.58 8.89
C GLN A 87 -10.77 16.29 8.06
N TRP A 88 -9.66 15.63 7.75
CA TRP A 88 -8.65 16.20 6.85
C TRP A 88 -9.17 16.20 5.42
N THR A 89 -8.86 17.27 4.70
CA THR A 89 -9.10 17.36 3.27
C THR A 89 -8.21 16.39 2.51
N ALA A 90 -8.67 15.91 1.36
CA ALA A 90 -7.85 15.08 0.49
C ALA A 90 -6.55 15.81 0.10
N ALA A 91 -6.59 17.12 -0.12
CA ALA A 91 -5.39 17.92 -0.37
C ALA A 91 -4.36 17.84 0.76
N LYS A 92 -4.81 17.98 2.02
CA LYS A 92 -3.92 17.90 3.19
C LYS A 92 -3.24 16.53 3.28
N VAL A 93 -3.98 15.46 3.00
CA VAL A 93 -3.44 14.09 2.98
C VAL A 93 -2.45 13.90 1.83
N LYS A 94 -2.77 14.36 0.62
CA LYS A 94 -1.86 14.34 -0.53
C LYS A 94 -0.55 15.07 -0.23
N GLN A 95 -0.62 16.23 0.42
CA GLN A 95 0.56 17.00 0.84
C GLN A 95 1.42 16.25 1.87
N ALA A 96 0.78 15.59 2.85
CA ALA A 96 1.48 14.78 3.85
C ALA A 96 2.18 13.58 3.20
N LEU A 97 1.50 12.85 2.31
CA LEU A 97 2.08 11.75 1.54
C LEU A 97 3.25 12.22 0.66
N PHE A 98 3.08 13.35 -0.04
CA PHE A 98 4.12 13.91 -0.90
C PHE A 98 5.38 14.28 -0.12
N THR A 99 5.21 15.05 0.95
CA THR A 99 6.31 15.47 1.84
C THR A 99 6.95 14.27 2.53
N GLY A 100 6.14 13.29 2.92
CA GLY A 100 6.56 12.07 3.58
C GLY A 100 7.22 11.04 2.67
N GLY A 101 7.36 11.29 1.36
CA GLY A 101 8.21 10.48 0.48
C GLY A 101 7.49 9.66 -0.59
N ILE A 102 6.19 9.82 -0.82
CA ILE A 102 5.47 9.08 -1.88
C ILE A 102 6.01 9.39 -3.28
N ALA A 103 6.68 10.54 -3.49
CA ALA A 103 7.33 10.89 -4.76
C ALA A 103 8.43 9.88 -5.15
N ARG A 104 8.97 9.12 -4.19
CA ARG A 104 9.93 8.01 -4.43
C ARG A 104 9.28 6.80 -5.10
N SER A 105 7.94 6.74 -5.15
CA SER A 105 7.20 5.69 -5.87
C SER A 105 7.32 5.79 -7.40
N ASN A 106 7.93 6.87 -7.91
CA ASN A 106 8.21 7.02 -9.32
C ASN A 106 9.20 5.95 -9.79
N LYS A 107 8.91 5.33 -10.94
CA LYS A 107 9.95 4.65 -11.73
C LYS A 107 11.01 5.67 -12.14
N ALA A 108 12.25 5.21 -12.36
CA ALA A 108 13.34 6.08 -12.80
C ALA A 108 13.00 6.83 -14.10
N GLU A 109 13.57 8.01 -14.25
CA GLU A 109 13.48 8.79 -15.48
C GLU A 109 14.05 7.97 -16.65
N GLY A 110 13.37 7.99 -17.80
CA GLY A 110 13.68 7.13 -18.95
C GLY A 110 13.04 5.75 -18.94
N ILE A 111 12.53 5.27 -17.79
CA ILE A 111 11.75 4.03 -17.68
C ILE A 111 10.24 4.32 -17.61
N ARG A 112 9.86 5.45 -17.01
CA ARG A 112 8.45 5.85 -16.85
C ARG A 112 7.82 6.36 -18.15
N ASN A 113 6.58 5.95 -18.41
CA ASN A 113 5.75 6.41 -19.54
C ASN A 113 4.91 7.67 -19.24
N THR A 114 4.99 8.15 -18.00
CA THR A 114 4.32 9.36 -17.49
C THR A 114 5.36 10.24 -16.78
N PRO A 115 5.05 11.53 -16.52
CA PRO A 115 5.94 12.39 -15.74
C PRO A 115 6.23 11.89 -14.32
N GLY A 116 5.42 10.99 -13.76
CA GLY A 116 5.46 10.59 -12.37
C GLY A 116 4.80 11.63 -11.45
N ILE A 117 4.76 11.34 -10.16
CA ILE A 117 4.34 12.27 -9.10
C ILE A 117 5.46 13.29 -8.88
N GLN A 118 5.31 14.52 -9.41
CA GLN A 118 6.30 15.60 -9.28
C GLN A 118 5.93 16.63 -8.20
N LYS A 119 4.63 16.74 -7.90
CA LYS A 119 4.07 17.57 -6.83
C LYS A 119 2.86 16.87 -6.21
N TRP A 120 2.38 17.36 -5.07
CA TRP A 120 1.27 16.71 -4.36
C TRP A 120 -0.03 16.70 -5.18
N GLU A 121 -0.23 17.68 -6.06
CA GLU A 121 -1.38 17.77 -6.97
C GLU A 121 -1.40 16.67 -8.02
N ASP A 122 -0.26 16.02 -8.28
CA ASP A 122 -0.19 14.88 -9.21
C ASP A 122 -0.69 13.59 -8.57
N ILE A 123 -1.00 13.59 -7.27
CA ILE A 123 -1.55 12.44 -6.55
C ILE A 123 -3.07 12.50 -6.63
N GLU A 124 -3.68 11.38 -6.97
CA GLU A 124 -5.11 11.15 -6.85
C GLU A 124 -5.38 10.10 -5.77
N LEU A 125 -6.30 10.41 -4.85
CA LEU A 125 -6.74 9.50 -3.81
C LEU A 125 -8.03 8.83 -4.25
N ILE A 126 -8.10 7.52 -4.05
CA ILE A 126 -9.27 6.70 -4.37
C ILE A 126 -9.64 5.84 -3.17
N TYR A 127 -10.92 5.85 -2.82
CA TYR A 127 -11.52 4.96 -1.83
C TYR A 127 -12.87 4.46 -2.34
N ALA A 128 -13.15 3.16 -2.17
CA ALA A 128 -14.38 2.54 -2.65
C ALA A 128 -14.72 2.87 -4.13
N GLY A 129 -13.69 2.99 -4.97
CA GLY A 129 -13.82 3.34 -6.39
C GLY A 129 -14.07 4.82 -6.69
N GLN A 130 -14.20 5.68 -5.67
CA GLN A 130 -14.46 7.11 -5.81
C GLN A 130 -13.16 7.91 -5.78
N ARG A 131 -12.98 8.81 -6.75
CA ARG A 131 -11.86 9.78 -6.75
C ARG A 131 -12.19 10.95 -5.82
N MET A 132 -11.22 11.36 -5.02
CA MET A 132 -11.42 12.41 -4.03
C MET A 132 -11.07 13.80 -4.55
N GLU A 133 -12.00 14.74 -4.37
CA GLU A 133 -11.80 16.16 -4.61
C GLU A 133 -10.92 16.78 -3.51
N ASN A 134 -10.07 17.73 -3.89
CA ASN A 134 -9.03 18.26 -3.01
C ASN A 134 -9.56 18.98 -1.77
N ASP A 135 -10.70 19.66 -1.89
CA ASP A 135 -11.36 20.45 -0.86
C ASP A 135 -12.29 19.64 0.04
N LYS A 136 -12.70 18.44 -0.39
CA LYS A 136 -13.51 17.51 0.41
C LYS A 136 -12.66 16.75 1.42
N THR A 137 -13.30 16.43 2.54
CA THR A 137 -12.70 15.65 3.64
C THR A 137 -12.78 14.16 3.36
N LEU A 138 -11.94 13.36 4.02
CA LEU A 138 -12.06 11.90 3.95
C LEU A 138 -13.41 11.41 4.48
N ALA A 139 -13.98 12.11 5.47
CA ALA A 139 -15.29 11.82 6.04
C ALA A 139 -16.44 12.01 5.04
N ASP A 140 -16.32 12.96 4.10
CA ASP A 140 -17.30 13.15 3.01
C ASP A 140 -17.37 11.93 2.08
N TYR A 141 -16.30 11.13 2.03
CA TYR A 141 -16.23 9.85 1.31
C TYR A 141 -16.47 8.63 2.22
N HIS A 142 -16.89 8.86 3.46
CA HIS A 142 -17.12 7.83 4.47
C HIS A 142 -15.90 6.95 4.76
N VAL A 143 -14.69 7.50 4.61
CA VAL A 143 -13.47 6.77 4.97
C VAL A 143 -13.43 6.60 6.49
N PRO A 144 -13.35 5.36 7.02
CA PRO A 144 -13.25 5.15 8.45
C PRO A 144 -11.90 5.62 8.99
N PRO A 145 -11.80 6.04 10.26
CA PRO A 145 -10.52 6.26 10.93
C PRO A 145 -9.57 5.07 10.74
N GLY A 146 -8.29 5.36 10.57
CA GLY A 146 -7.26 4.32 10.41
C GLY A 146 -7.44 3.40 9.20
N CYS A 147 -8.12 3.84 8.14
CA CYS A 147 -8.34 3.01 6.95
C CYS A 147 -7.00 2.59 6.31
N LYS A 148 -6.78 1.28 6.14
CA LYS A 148 -5.52 0.73 5.62
C LYS A 148 -5.58 0.30 4.14
N THR A 149 -6.71 0.55 3.45
CA THR A 149 -6.98 0.05 2.09
C THR A 149 -7.24 1.19 1.10
N MET A 150 -6.60 2.35 1.30
CA MET A 150 -6.73 3.50 0.40
C MET A 150 -5.80 3.33 -0.80
N ILE A 151 -6.16 3.94 -1.94
CA ILE A 151 -5.29 3.98 -3.12
C ILE A 151 -4.80 5.40 -3.31
N ALA A 152 -3.49 5.54 -3.56
CA ALA A 152 -2.89 6.75 -4.10
C ALA A 152 -2.30 6.40 -5.47
N ILE A 153 -2.58 7.21 -6.48
CA ILE A 153 -2.13 6.96 -7.85
C ILE A 153 -1.75 8.28 -8.51
N GLU A 154 -0.77 8.23 -9.41
CA GLU A 154 -0.45 9.37 -10.27
C GLU A 154 -1.65 9.72 -11.17
N GLY A 155 -2.11 10.97 -11.10
CA GLY A 155 -3.26 11.45 -11.88
C GLY A 155 -3.04 11.38 -13.39
N ALA A 156 -1.80 11.49 -13.89
CA ALA A 156 -1.50 11.30 -15.30
C ALA A 156 -1.82 9.87 -15.78
N LYS A 157 -1.59 8.84 -14.95
CA LYS A 157 -1.96 7.45 -15.28
C LYS A 157 -3.46 7.27 -15.44
N LEU A 158 -4.25 7.97 -14.63
CA LEU A 158 -5.72 7.95 -14.75
C LEU A 158 -6.24 8.67 -16.01
N LYS A 159 -5.47 9.63 -16.54
CA LYS A 159 -5.81 10.41 -17.74
C LYS A 159 -5.39 9.74 -19.03
N LEU A 160 -4.41 8.83 -19.00
CA LEU A 160 -3.95 8.08 -20.17
C LEU A 160 -5.08 7.27 -20.84
N GLY A 161 -6.09 6.84 -20.06
CA GLY A 161 -7.24 6.08 -20.56
C GLY A 161 -6.88 4.71 -21.14
N LYS A 162 -5.62 4.29 -20.97
CA LYS A 162 -5.09 2.99 -21.36
C LYS A 162 -4.41 2.36 -20.14
N PRO A 163 -4.47 1.04 -19.99
CA PRO A 163 -3.68 0.36 -18.96
C PRO A 163 -2.21 0.72 -19.08
N ASP A 164 -1.53 0.82 -17.93
CA ASP A 164 -0.07 0.95 -17.89
C ASP A 164 0.50 -0.30 -18.60
N PRO A 165 1.28 -0.14 -19.70
CA PRO A 165 1.83 -1.27 -20.45
C PRO A 165 2.68 -2.20 -19.58
N ASP A 166 3.23 -1.70 -18.48
CA ASP A 166 4.02 -2.48 -17.52
C ASP A 166 3.19 -3.02 -16.35
N SER A 167 1.87 -2.90 -16.40
CA SER A 167 1.02 -3.47 -15.37
C SER A 167 1.11 -4.99 -15.42
N ALA A 168 1.49 -5.60 -14.29
CA ALA A 168 1.60 -7.05 -14.13
C ALA A 168 0.27 -7.80 -14.33
N TYR A 169 -0.86 -7.10 -14.47
CA TYR A 169 -2.16 -7.71 -14.77
C TYR A 169 -2.39 -7.88 -16.28
N TRP A 170 -1.72 -7.08 -17.11
CA TRP A 170 -1.92 -7.04 -18.57
C TRP A 170 -0.77 -7.68 -19.36
N ASN A 171 0.29 -8.14 -18.67
CA ASN A 171 1.39 -8.94 -19.19
C ASN A 171 1.34 -10.35 -18.61
#